data_AF-A0A4Q7VNB5-F1
#
_entry.id   AF-A0A4Q7VNB5-F1
#
_cell.length_a   1.000
_cell.length_b   1.000
_cell.length_c   1.000
_cell.angle_alpha   90.00
_cell.angle_beta   90.00
_cell.angle_gamma   90.00
#
_symmetry.space_group_name_H-M   'P 1'
#
loop_
_entity.id
_entity.type
_entity.pdbx_description
1 polymer ?
#
loop_
_entity_poly.entity_id
_entity_poly.type
_entity_poly.pdbx_seq_one_letter_code
_entity_poly.pdbx_strand_id
1 'polypeptide(L)'
;MLGLGRSVISSIIGAGFVTPVRGARNEYRFSFQDVVLLRTAHDLRTARIPRRRVLRALQILKDKLPVELPLSGLRITAIGNDVVVREGTTHREVETGQLLFDFGVSSSAGTVTFLQPTAASAEAIKVEESDWFARGEQLETSGDFSGAEQAYRQALADNSNHGDAYLNLGAILCEDGRCDEAVALYDQAIRHCPDNALLHFNRAIALEDQHREREALTSYERTLELAPDLADAHYNAARLHEMLGQVQGALRHFSAYRRLQP
;
A
#
# COMPACT_ATOMS: atom_id res chain seq x y z
N MET A 1 -11.64 -10.04 -6.52
CA MET A 1 -12.51 -9.75 -5.34
C MET A 1 -11.95 -10.46 -4.11
N LEU A 2 -11.20 -9.76 -3.24
CA LEU A 2 -10.79 -10.13 -1.86
C LEU A 2 -10.22 -11.54 -1.57
N GLY A 3 -10.05 -12.42 -2.56
CA GLY A 3 -9.62 -13.81 -2.37
C GLY A 3 -10.59 -14.69 -1.56
N LEU A 4 -11.89 -14.34 -1.48
CA LEU A 4 -12.89 -15.04 -0.67
C LEU A 4 -13.96 -15.72 -1.54
N GLY A 5 -14.13 -17.04 -1.38
CA GLY A 5 -15.13 -17.83 -2.11
C GLY A 5 -16.59 -17.48 -1.76
N ARG A 6 -17.51 -17.65 -2.71
CA ARG A 6 -18.94 -17.26 -2.59
C ARG A 6 -19.66 -17.87 -1.37
N SER A 7 -19.32 -19.10 -0.99
CA SER A 7 -19.90 -19.76 0.20
C SER A 7 -19.50 -19.06 1.51
N VAL A 8 -18.25 -18.57 1.57
CA VAL A 8 -17.72 -17.82 2.71
C VAL A 8 -18.41 -16.46 2.79
N ILE A 9 -18.56 -15.77 1.66
CA ILE A 9 -19.27 -14.48 1.59
C ILE A 9 -20.73 -14.64 2.04
N SER A 10 -21.46 -15.63 1.53
CA SER A 10 -22.85 -15.89 1.96
C SER A 10 -22.96 -16.25 3.44
N SER A 11 -21.99 -16.97 4.00
CA SER A 11 -21.99 -17.31 5.44
C SER A 11 -21.72 -16.08 6.32
N ILE A 12 -20.84 -15.18 5.89
CA ILE A 12 -20.52 -13.93 6.61
C ILE A 12 -21.71 -12.95 6.54
N ILE A 13 -22.41 -12.87 5.41
CA ILE A 13 -23.67 -12.10 5.27
C ILE A 13 -24.77 -12.70 6.15
N GLY A 14 -24.98 -14.02 6.09
CA GLY A 14 -26.00 -14.71 6.89
C GLY A 14 -25.76 -14.62 8.40
N ALA A 15 -24.51 -14.45 8.82
CA ALA A 15 -24.13 -14.19 10.21
C ALA A 15 -24.29 -12.71 10.64
N GLY A 16 -24.76 -11.82 9.75
CA GLY A 16 -24.95 -10.39 10.02
C GLY A 16 -23.65 -9.60 10.17
N PHE A 17 -22.53 -10.18 9.75
CA PHE A 17 -21.20 -9.64 9.99
C PHE A 17 -20.91 -8.45 9.06
N VAL A 18 -21.31 -8.59 7.79
CA VAL A 18 -21.37 -7.51 6.80
C VAL A 18 -22.79 -7.41 6.26
N THR A 19 -23.23 -6.20 5.92
CA THR A 19 -24.61 -5.96 5.46
C THR A 19 -24.61 -5.25 4.10
N PRO A 20 -24.21 -5.96 3.01
CA PRO A 20 -24.16 -5.36 1.69
C PRO A 20 -25.55 -5.02 1.15
N VAL A 21 -25.64 -3.91 0.44
CA VAL A 21 -26.85 -3.49 -0.28
C VAL A 21 -26.95 -4.24 -1.61
N ARG A 22 -28.15 -4.57 -2.06
CA ARG A 22 -28.35 -5.19 -3.38
C ARG A 22 -28.36 -4.11 -4.47
N GLY A 23 -27.51 -4.29 -5.48
CA GLY A 23 -27.49 -3.47 -6.70
C GLY A 23 -28.57 -3.86 -7.72
N ALA A 24 -28.65 -3.09 -8.81
CA ALA A 24 -29.68 -3.23 -9.84
C ALA A 24 -29.69 -4.58 -10.58
N ARG A 25 -28.55 -5.31 -10.60
CA ARG A 25 -28.47 -6.67 -11.18
C ARG A 25 -28.35 -7.74 -10.09
N ASN A 26 -28.87 -7.45 -8.89
CA ASN A 26 -28.84 -8.31 -7.71
C ASN A 26 -27.43 -8.60 -7.18
N GLU A 27 -26.42 -7.81 -7.58
CA GLU A 27 -25.07 -7.89 -7.04
C GLU A 27 -24.99 -7.37 -5.59
N TYR A 28 -24.10 -7.95 -4.78
CA TYR A 28 -23.80 -7.42 -3.45
C TYR A 28 -22.88 -6.21 -3.57
N ARG A 29 -23.33 -5.07 -3.08
CA ARG A 29 -22.55 -3.84 -2.91
C ARG A 29 -22.18 -3.73 -1.45
N PHE A 30 -20.93 -4.02 -1.17
CA PHE A 30 -20.36 -3.91 0.17
C PHE A 30 -20.04 -2.45 0.43
N SER A 31 -20.38 -1.98 1.62
CA SER A 31 -19.86 -0.70 2.08
C SER A 31 -18.34 -0.81 2.19
N PHE A 32 -17.71 0.33 2.21
CA PHE A 32 -16.29 0.43 2.49
C PHE A 32 -15.89 -0.28 3.81
N GLN A 33 -16.70 -0.10 4.86
CA GLN A 33 -16.50 -0.73 6.17
C GLN A 33 -16.54 -2.27 6.04
N ASP A 34 -17.46 -2.78 5.23
CA ASP A 34 -17.56 -4.21 4.95
C ASP A 34 -16.31 -4.72 4.22
N VAL A 35 -15.77 -3.96 3.27
CA VAL A 35 -14.56 -4.34 2.52
C VAL A 35 -13.33 -4.40 3.43
N VAL A 36 -13.16 -3.43 4.33
CA VAL A 36 -12.09 -3.42 5.35
C VAL A 36 -12.21 -4.64 6.25
N LEU A 37 -13.40 -4.90 6.81
CA LEU A 37 -13.64 -6.06 7.67
C LEU A 37 -13.36 -7.39 6.96
N LEU A 38 -13.74 -7.51 5.68
CA LEU A 38 -13.51 -8.71 4.89
C LEU A 38 -12.02 -8.92 4.57
N ARG A 39 -11.28 -7.85 4.24
CA ARG A 39 -9.83 -7.91 4.02
C ARG A 39 -9.09 -8.27 5.31
N THR A 40 -9.43 -7.62 6.42
CA THR A 40 -8.85 -7.95 7.73
C THR A 40 -9.16 -9.38 8.15
N ALA A 41 -10.38 -9.86 7.94
CA ALA A 41 -10.73 -11.25 8.21
C ALA A 41 -9.90 -12.24 7.37
N HIS A 42 -9.62 -11.88 6.11
CA HIS A 42 -8.77 -12.66 5.23
C HIS A 42 -7.33 -12.69 5.75
N ASP A 43 -6.75 -11.53 6.04
CA ASP A 43 -5.35 -11.36 6.47
C ASP A 43 -5.07 -12.05 7.83
N LEU A 44 -6.01 -11.97 8.78
CA LEU A 44 -5.88 -12.67 10.06
C LEU A 44 -5.99 -14.19 9.92
N ARG A 45 -6.77 -14.67 8.95
CA ARG A 45 -6.91 -16.10 8.68
C ARG A 45 -5.68 -16.65 7.95
N THR A 46 -5.09 -15.90 7.01
CA THR A 46 -3.84 -16.29 6.35
C THR A 46 -2.67 -16.30 7.34
N ALA A 47 -2.68 -15.41 8.34
CA ALA A 47 -1.78 -15.44 9.50
C ALA A 47 -2.06 -16.58 10.51
N ARG A 48 -3.01 -17.49 10.22
CA ARG A 48 -3.38 -18.65 11.05
C ARG A 48 -3.88 -18.32 12.47
N ILE A 49 -4.44 -17.12 12.68
CA ILE A 49 -5.03 -16.72 13.96
C ILE A 49 -6.29 -17.58 14.26
N PRO A 50 -6.52 -18.05 15.50
CA PRO A 50 -7.69 -18.87 15.84
C PRO A 50 -9.03 -18.18 15.54
N ARG A 51 -9.96 -18.89 14.89
CA ARG A 51 -11.27 -18.37 14.42
C ARG A 51 -12.06 -17.57 15.47
N ARG A 52 -12.04 -18.01 16.74
CA ARG A 52 -12.74 -17.33 17.84
C ARG A 52 -12.19 -15.93 18.10
N ARG A 53 -10.88 -15.73 18.02
CA ARG A 53 -10.21 -14.43 18.18
C ARG A 53 -10.46 -13.52 16.99
N VAL A 54 -10.39 -14.06 15.77
CA VAL A 54 -10.70 -13.30 14.54
C VAL A 54 -12.12 -12.73 14.60
N LEU A 55 -13.12 -13.55 14.92
CA LEU A 55 -14.51 -13.10 15.01
C LEU A 55 -14.72 -12.04 16.09
N ARG A 56 -14.05 -12.17 17.24
CA ARG A 56 -14.16 -11.20 18.34
C ARG A 56 -13.48 -9.86 18.00
N ALA A 57 -12.29 -9.91 17.40
CA ALA A 57 -11.54 -8.73 16.98
C ALA A 57 -12.32 -7.92 15.93
N LEU A 58 -12.92 -8.59 14.95
CA LEU A 58 -13.71 -7.92 13.92
C LEU A 58 -15.03 -7.34 14.45
N GLN A 59 -15.65 -7.98 15.46
CA GLN A 59 -16.85 -7.44 16.10
C GLN A 59 -16.55 -6.11 16.81
N ILE A 60 -15.46 -6.05 17.57
CA ILE A 60 -15.00 -4.82 18.25
C ILE A 60 -14.66 -3.73 17.22
N LEU A 61 -14.10 -4.13 16.08
CA LEU A 61 -13.75 -3.20 15.00
C LEU A 61 -14.99 -2.60 14.32
N LYS A 62 -16.01 -3.42 14.07
CA LYS A 62 -17.29 -2.99 13.49
C LYS A 62 -17.96 -1.92 14.34
N ASP A 63 -17.90 -2.05 15.66
CA ASP A 63 -18.53 -1.11 16.60
C ASP A 63 -17.76 0.22 16.72
N LYS A 64 -16.47 0.26 16.33
CA LYS A 64 -15.59 1.45 16.45
C LYS A 64 -15.33 2.17 15.13
N LEU A 65 -15.57 1.53 13.99
CA LEU A 65 -15.38 2.12 12.67
C LEU A 65 -16.58 3.00 12.26
N PRO A 66 -16.38 4.27 11.88
CA PRO A 66 -17.44 5.12 11.36
C PRO A 66 -17.93 4.67 9.97
N VAL A 67 -19.23 4.81 9.71
CA VAL A 67 -19.94 4.24 8.54
C VAL A 67 -19.60 4.94 7.21
N GLU A 68 -19.11 6.20 7.26
CA GLU A 68 -18.80 7.03 6.10
C GLU A 68 -17.45 7.75 6.28
N LEU A 69 -16.33 7.12 5.93
CA LEU A 69 -14.99 7.75 5.85
C LEU A 69 -14.10 7.00 4.82
N PRO A 70 -13.17 7.66 4.08
CA PRO A 70 -12.32 7.03 3.05
C PRO A 70 -11.02 6.39 3.59
N LEU A 71 -10.35 5.56 2.77
CA LEU A 71 -9.56 4.33 3.07
C LEU A 71 -8.13 4.49 3.60
N SER A 72 -7.69 5.68 4.02
CA SER A 72 -6.24 5.89 4.21
C SER A 72 -5.71 5.63 5.62
N GLY A 73 -6.55 5.52 6.66
CA GLY A 73 -6.08 5.62 8.06
C GLY A 73 -5.93 4.34 8.90
N LEU A 74 -6.50 3.20 8.49
CA LEU A 74 -6.66 2.03 9.38
C LEU A 74 -5.99 0.78 8.82
N ARG A 75 -4.86 0.39 9.43
CA ARG A 75 -4.11 -0.82 9.07
C ARG A 75 -4.22 -1.83 10.22
N ILE A 76 -4.65 -3.05 9.91
CA ILE A 76 -4.87 -4.11 10.91
C ILE A 76 -3.99 -5.28 10.57
N THR A 77 -3.11 -5.63 11.50
CA THR A 77 -2.07 -6.64 11.28
C THR A 77 -2.06 -7.64 12.44
N ALA A 78 -1.50 -8.82 12.16
CA ALA A 78 -1.20 -9.81 13.18
C ALA A 78 0.25 -9.65 13.63
N ILE A 79 0.48 -9.51 14.93
CA ILE A 79 1.82 -9.59 15.53
C ILE A 79 1.80 -10.79 16.47
N GLY A 80 2.50 -11.87 16.10
CA GLY A 80 2.44 -13.14 16.83
C GLY A 80 1.02 -13.74 16.83
N ASN A 81 0.42 -13.91 18.02
CA ASN A 81 -0.96 -14.42 18.18
C ASN A 81 -2.00 -13.33 18.42
N ASP A 82 -1.58 -12.07 18.39
CA ASP A 82 -2.40 -10.95 18.81
C ASP A 82 -2.78 -10.08 17.61
N VAL A 83 -4.03 -9.62 17.64
CA VAL A 83 -4.60 -8.79 16.59
C VAL A 83 -4.37 -7.34 17.00
N VAL A 84 -3.73 -6.56 16.14
CA VAL A 84 -3.34 -5.18 16.43
C VAL A 84 -4.01 -4.25 15.43
N VAL A 85 -4.68 -3.23 15.96
CA VAL A 85 -5.28 -2.16 15.15
C VAL A 85 -4.41 -0.94 15.26
N ARG A 86 -4.00 -0.43 14.10
CA ARG A 86 -3.20 0.77 13.98
C ARG A 86 -4.07 1.89 13.44
N GLU A 87 -4.22 2.90 14.29
CA GLU A 87 -4.89 4.16 14.01
C GLU A 87 -3.84 5.25 14.26
N GLY A 88 -3.24 5.77 13.19
CA GLY A 88 -2.08 6.67 13.26
C GLY A 88 -0.81 6.02 13.86
N THR A 89 -0.26 6.62 14.91
CA THR A 89 1.03 6.26 15.54
C THR A 89 0.92 5.28 16.71
N THR A 90 -0.29 4.91 17.12
CA THR A 90 -0.50 4.03 18.26
C THR A 90 -0.81 2.60 17.84
N HIS A 91 -0.01 1.66 18.33
CA HIS A 91 -0.26 0.22 18.20
C HIS A 91 -1.09 -0.22 19.40
N ARG A 92 -2.34 -0.63 19.16
CA ARG A 92 -3.18 -1.17 20.22
C ARG A 92 -3.56 -2.61 19.94
N GLU A 93 -3.34 -3.45 20.93
CA GLU A 93 -3.90 -4.80 20.93
C GLU A 93 -5.44 -4.70 20.98
N VAL A 94 -6.12 -5.42 20.10
CA VAL A 94 -7.56 -5.28 19.88
C VAL A 94 -8.39 -5.83 21.03
N GLU A 95 -7.94 -6.89 21.71
CA GLU A 95 -8.70 -7.51 22.80
C GLU A 95 -8.60 -6.72 24.12
N THR A 96 -7.44 -6.16 24.44
CA THR A 96 -7.17 -5.51 25.73
C THR A 96 -7.19 -3.97 25.63
N GLY A 97 -7.03 -3.42 24.43
CA GLY A 97 -6.85 -1.98 24.20
C GLY A 97 -5.47 -1.45 24.61
N GLN A 98 -4.55 -2.35 24.97
CA GLN A 98 -3.24 -2.00 25.53
C GLN A 98 -2.28 -1.52 24.44
N LEU A 99 -1.52 -0.46 24.75
CA LEU A 99 -0.53 0.12 23.84
C LEU A 99 0.73 -0.74 23.82
N LEU A 100 1.12 -1.21 22.64
CA LEU A 100 2.37 -1.93 22.43
C LEU A 100 3.49 -0.91 22.15
N PHE A 101 4.51 -0.91 23.02
CA PHE A 101 5.74 -0.12 22.87
C PHE A 101 6.88 -1.03 22.44
N ASP A 102 7.67 -0.57 21.47
CA ASP A 102 8.83 -1.31 20.96
C ASP A 102 10.10 -0.81 21.69
N PHE A 103 10.67 -1.64 22.58
CA PHE A 103 11.86 -1.29 23.35
C PHE A 103 13.08 -2.04 22.83
N GLY A 104 13.70 -1.51 21.77
CA GLY A 104 15.06 -1.88 21.36
C GLY A 104 16.11 -1.21 22.25
N VAL A 105 16.84 -2.01 23.02
CA VAL A 105 17.81 -1.57 24.04
C VAL A 105 19.07 -0.96 23.39
N SER A 106 19.38 0.30 23.71
CA SER A 106 20.75 0.85 23.59
C SER A 106 21.42 0.84 24.96
N SER A 107 22.41 -0.03 25.16
CA SER A 107 23.23 -0.04 26.37
C SER A 107 24.21 1.13 26.35
N SER A 108 23.94 2.15 27.15
CA SER A 108 24.92 3.18 27.52
C SER A 108 25.60 2.75 28.81
N ALA A 109 26.91 2.51 28.74
CA ALA A 109 27.77 2.37 29.91
C ALA A 109 28.93 3.35 29.74
N GLY A 110 28.92 4.41 30.55
CA GLY A 110 30.01 5.38 30.61
C GLY A 110 31.21 4.82 31.35
N THR A 111 32.41 5.13 30.86
CA THR A 111 33.58 5.40 31.69
C THR A 111 34.48 6.39 30.93
N VAL A 112 34.72 7.55 31.55
CA VAL A 112 35.62 8.59 31.04
C VAL A 112 37.06 8.15 31.30
N THR A 113 37.91 8.13 30.27
CA THR A 113 39.37 8.09 30.43
C THR A 113 40.03 9.04 29.43
N PHE A 114 40.81 10.00 29.92
CA PHE A 114 41.69 10.84 29.09
C PHE A 114 43.07 10.18 28.96
N LEU A 115 43.67 10.14 27.76
CA LEU A 115 45.14 10.17 27.54
C LEU A 115 45.53 10.32 26.04
N GLN A 116 46.11 11.49 25.77
CA GLN A 116 47.11 11.95 24.77
C GLN A 116 47.05 11.64 23.25
N PRO A 117 47.43 12.63 22.41
CA PRO A 117 47.42 12.53 20.96
C PRO A 117 48.72 11.90 20.43
N THR A 118 48.60 10.85 19.63
CA THR A 118 49.66 10.40 18.73
C THR A 118 49.10 10.19 17.34
N ALA A 119 49.55 11.03 16.42
CA ALA A 119 49.32 10.89 14.99
C ALA A 119 49.93 9.59 14.47
N ALA A 120 49.12 8.71 13.90
CA ALA A 120 49.50 7.84 12.80
C ALA A 120 48.25 7.19 12.19
N SER A 121 48.38 6.99 10.87
CA SER A 121 47.53 6.22 9.95
C SER A 121 46.12 6.76 9.68
N ALA A 122 46.06 7.52 8.58
CA ALA A 122 44.92 7.54 7.69
C ALA A 122 44.48 6.10 7.35
N GLU A 123 43.48 5.60 8.06
CA GLU A 123 42.54 4.63 7.51
C GLU A 123 41.21 5.36 7.41
N ALA A 124 40.84 5.60 6.16
CA ALA A 124 39.60 6.21 5.77
C ALA A 124 38.45 5.55 6.54
N ILE A 125 37.74 6.38 7.30
CA ILE A 125 36.38 6.13 7.74
C ILE A 125 35.62 5.75 6.46
N LYS A 126 35.40 4.45 6.25
CA LYS A 126 34.38 4.00 5.32
C LYS A 126 33.07 4.51 5.89
N VAL A 127 32.56 5.55 5.24
CA VAL A 127 31.23 6.11 5.40
C VAL A 127 30.26 4.94 5.56
N GLU A 128 29.56 4.86 6.70
CA GLU A 128 28.36 4.04 6.78
C GLU A 128 27.42 4.57 5.69
N GLU A 129 27.25 3.78 4.62
CA GLU A 129 26.42 4.11 3.47
C GLU A 129 25.00 4.33 4.00
N SER A 130 24.57 5.58 4.12
CA SER A 130 23.26 5.89 4.66
C SER A 130 22.21 5.44 3.64
N ASP A 131 21.51 4.36 3.95
CA ASP A 131 20.42 3.86 3.13
C ASP A 131 19.21 4.81 3.25
N TRP A 132 19.20 5.84 2.41
CA TRP A 132 18.14 6.84 2.35
C TRP A 132 16.79 6.23 1.94
N PHE A 133 16.79 5.13 1.19
CA PHE A 133 15.55 4.46 0.82
C PHE A 133 14.91 3.79 2.04
N ALA A 134 15.67 2.99 2.80
CA ALA A 134 15.19 2.38 4.04
C ALA A 134 14.75 3.44 5.07
N ARG A 135 15.46 4.58 5.13
CA ARG A 135 15.05 5.71 5.96
C ARG A 135 13.71 6.29 5.51
N GLY A 136 13.48 6.43 4.21
CA GLY A 136 12.21 6.85 3.63
C GLY A 136 11.06 5.91 4.02
N GLU A 137 11.26 4.59 3.91
CA GLU A 137 10.23 3.60 4.28
C GLU A 137 9.88 3.66 5.78
N GLN A 138 10.88 3.87 6.63
CA GLN A 138 10.66 4.03 8.07
C GLN A 138 9.87 5.31 8.37
N LEU A 139 10.20 6.41 7.70
CA LEU A 139 9.52 7.69 7.85
C LEU A 139 8.07 7.61 7.37
N GLU A 140 7.84 6.99 6.22
CA GLU A 140 6.49 6.71 5.70
C GLU A 140 5.69 5.84 6.69
N THR A 141 6.30 4.78 7.21
CA THR A 141 5.69 3.93 8.24
C THR A 141 5.39 4.68 9.54
N SER A 142 6.16 5.72 9.86
CA SER A 142 5.93 6.59 11.02
C SER A 142 4.88 7.68 10.76
N GLY A 143 4.44 7.85 9.51
CA GLY A 143 3.50 8.89 9.07
C GLY A 143 4.16 10.25 8.80
N ASP A 144 5.49 10.32 8.85
CA ASP A 144 6.24 11.52 8.46
C ASP A 144 6.48 11.51 6.95
N PHE A 145 5.42 11.83 6.20
CA PHE A 145 5.46 11.85 4.74
C PHE A 145 6.38 12.94 4.17
N SER A 146 6.52 14.06 4.88
CA SER A 146 7.48 15.11 4.49
C SER A 146 8.93 14.64 4.66
N GLY A 147 9.23 13.91 5.75
CA GLY A 147 10.54 13.30 5.94
C GLY A 147 10.80 12.20 4.92
N ALA A 148 9.80 11.36 4.64
CA ALA A 148 9.89 10.30 3.63
C ALA A 148 10.15 10.86 2.23
N GLU A 149 9.44 11.93 1.83
CA GLU A 149 9.69 12.64 0.56
C GLU A 149 11.16 13.06 0.43
N GLN A 150 11.72 13.69 1.47
CA GLN A 150 13.11 14.14 1.47
C GLN A 150 14.09 12.96 1.38
N ALA A 151 13.84 11.90 2.14
CA ALA A 151 14.69 10.71 2.13
C ALA A 151 14.67 10.01 0.76
N TYR A 152 13.50 9.85 0.13
CA TYR A 152 13.43 9.26 -1.21
C TYR A 152 14.08 10.13 -2.28
N ARG A 153 13.96 11.47 -2.20
CA ARG A 153 14.70 12.36 -3.11
C ARG A 153 16.21 12.20 -2.95
N GLN A 154 16.69 12.04 -1.72
CA GLN A 154 18.11 11.80 -1.49
C GLN A 154 18.55 10.42 -2.01
N ALA A 155 17.73 9.37 -1.82
CA ALA A 155 17.98 8.05 -2.40
C ALA A 155 18.10 8.10 -3.94
N LEU A 156 17.26 8.92 -4.60
CA LEU A 156 17.29 9.11 -6.05
C LEU A 156 18.46 9.98 -6.54
N ALA A 157 18.96 10.88 -5.70
CA ALA A 157 20.18 11.63 -5.95
C ALA A 157 21.43 10.73 -5.91
N ASP A 158 21.44 9.76 -4.99
CA ASP A 158 22.53 8.80 -4.85
C ASP A 158 22.44 7.69 -5.92
N ASN A 159 21.23 7.23 -6.25
CA ASN A 159 20.97 6.23 -7.29
C ASN A 159 19.71 6.54 -8.09
N SER A 160 19.90 7.17 -9.25
CA SER A 160 18.80 7.54 -10.15
C SER A 160 18.13 6.37 -10.87
N ASN A 161 18.58 5.12 -10.68
CA ASN A 161 17.96 3.90 -11.21
C ASN A 161 17.15 3.13 -10.15
N HIS A 162 16.86 3.75 -9.00
CA HIS A 162 16.13 3.13 -7.90
C HIS A 162 14.61 3.18 -8.13
N GLY A 163 14.08 2.21 -8.87
CA GLY A 163 12.66 2.12 -9.22
C GLY A 163 11.70 2.25 -8.02
N ASP A 164 11.98 1.58 -6.91
CA ASP A 164 11.11 1.60 -5.73
C ASP A 164 11.06 2.97 -5.04
N ALA A 165 12.15 3.74 -5.09
CA ALA A 165 12.20 5.09 -4.53
C ALA A 165 11.32 6.05 -5.35
N TYR A 166 11.32 5.89 -6.69
CA TYR A 166 10.37 6.62 -7.55
C TYR A 166 8.92 6.21 -7.29
N LEU A 167 8.64 4.91 -7.11
CA LEU A 167 7.30 4.40 -6.82
C LEU A 167 6.73 5.03 -5.55
N ASN A 168 7.47 4.96 -4.45
CA ASN A 168 7.02 5.46 -3.14
C ASN A 168 6.96 6.99 -3.11
N LEU A 169 7.96 7.68 -3.66
CA LEU A 169 7.94 9.15 -3.75
C LEU A 169 6.75 9.64 -4.58
N GLY A 170 6.51 9.03 -5.75
CA GLY A 170 5.38 9.43 -6.59
C GLY A 170 4.02 9.17 -5.93
N ALA A 171 3.90 8.11 -5.12
CA ALA A 171 2.68 7.85 -4.34
C ALA A 171 2.44 8.94 -3.30
N ILE A 172 3.48 9.31 -2.54
CA ILE A 172 3.42 10.41 -1.55
C ILE A 172 3.02 11.73 -2.22
N LEU A 173 3.60 12.04 -3.39
CA LEU A 173 3.27 13.25 -4.13
C LEU A 173 1.80 13.28 -4.59
N CYS A 174 1.26 12.16 -5.07
CA CYS A 174 -0.16 12.08 -5.43
C CYS A 174 -1.06 12.24 -4.20
N GLU A 175 -0.72 11.63 -3.07
CA GLU A 175 -1.48 11.77 -1.81
C GLU A 175 -1.50 13.22 -1.29
N ASP A 176 -0.42 13.98 -1.53
CA ASP A 176 -0.32 15.42 -1.24
C ASP A 176 -1.02 16.29 -2.31
N GLY A 177 -1.69 15.69 -3.30
CA GLY A 177 -2.39 16.39 -4.39
C GLY A 177 -1.46 16.93 -5.48
N ARG A 178 -0.16 16.59 -5.44
CA ARG A 178 0.87 16.99 -6.41
C ARG A 178 1.03 15.95 -7.53
N CYS A 179 -0.08 15.48 -8.08
CA CYS A 179 -0.08 14.44 -9.11
C CYS A 179 0.70 14.85 -10.38
N ASP A 180 0.73 16.13 -10.74
CA ASP A 180 1.53 16.64 -11.87
C ASP A 180 3.02 16.37 -11.67
N GLU A 181 3.51 16.56 -10.45
CA GLU A 181 4.91 16.28 -10.09
C GLU A 181 5.18 14.78 -10.10
N ALA A 182 4.24 13.97 -9.60
CA ALA A 182 4.35 12.51 -9.65
C ALA A 182 4.44 11.98 -11.09
N VAL A 183 3.64 12.51 -12.02
CA VAL A 183 3.72 12.12 -13.44
C VAL A 183 5.09 12.47 -14.02
N ALA A 184 5.59 13.68 -13.77
CA ALA A 184 6.93 14.08 -14.24
C ALA A 184 8.04 13.20 -13.64
N LEU A 185 7.89 12.84 -12.36
CA LEU A 185 8.79 11.94 -11.66
C LEU A 185 8.79 10.54 -12.28
N TYR A 186 7.60 9.98 -12.59
CA TYR A 186 7.50 8.69 -13.26
C TYR A 186 8.02 8.73 -14.70
N ASP A 187 7.80 9.81 -15.44
CA ASP A 187 8.39 10.02 -16.77
C ASP A 187 9.93 10.01 -16.70
N GLN A 188 10.51 10.61 -15.66
CA GLN A 188 11.94 10.50 -15.40
C GLN A 188 12.35 9.05 -15.08
N ALA A 189 11.64 8.40 -14.17
CA ALA A 189 11.93 7.02 -13.76
C ALA A 189 11.92 6.05 -14.93
N ILE A 190 10.95 6.16 -15.85
CA ILE A 190 10.80 5.31 -17.04
C ILE A 190 12.01 5.44 -17.98
N ARG A 191 12.67 6.62 -18.04
CA ARG A 191 13.90 6.77 -18.84
C ARG A 191 15.08 5.97 -18.27
N HIS A 192 15.08 5.73 -16.96
CA HIS A 192 16.12 4.94 -16.27
C HIS A 192 15.74 3.45 -16.20
N CYS A 193 14.48 3.14 -15.94
CA CYS A 193 13.94 1.79 -15.75
C CYS A 193 12.79 1.49 -16.75
N PRO A 194 13.05 1.43 -18.07
CA PRO A 194 11.98 1.33 -19.08
C PRO A 194 11.17 0.03 -19.05
N ASP A 195 11.70 -1.01 -18.39
CA ASP A 195 11.07 -2.33 -18.30
C ASP A 195 10.32 -2.54 -16.97
N ASN A 196 10.30 -1.54 -16.07
CA ASN A 196 9.55 -1.63 -14.82
C ASN A 196 8.07 -1.31 -15.06
N ALA A 197 7.25 -2.36 -15.15
CA ALA A 197 5.80 -2.25 -15.37
C ALA A 197 5.07 -1.40 -14.30
N LEU A 198 5.53 -1.42 -13.05
CA LEU A 198 4.88 -0.68 -11.97
C LEU A 198 5.02 0.84 -12.10
N LEU A 199 6.10 1.32 -12.74
CA LEU A 199 6.24 2.75 -13.02
C LEU A 199 5.19 3.23 -14.02
N HIS A 200 4.91 2.43 -15.05
CA HIS A 200 3.84 2.71 -16.00
C HIS A 200 2.46 2.62 -15.35
N PHE A 201 2.26 1.66 -14.42
CA PHE A 201 1.01 1.49 -13.69
C PHE A 201 0.72 2.70 -12.78
N ASN A 202 1.68 3.10 -11.95
CA ASN A 202 1.49 4.24 -11.04
C ASN A 202 1.40 5.57 -11.78
N ARG A 203 2.12 5.72 -12.90
CA ARG A 203 1.92 6.85 -13.81
C ARG A 203 0.49 6.91 -14.35
N ALA A 204 -0.09 5.76 -14.71
CA ALA A 204 -1.47 5.70 -15.18
C ALA A 204 -2.46 6.16 -14.11
N ILE A 205 -2.27 5.73 -12.86
CA ILE A 205 -3.08 6.17 -11.71
C ILE A 205 -2.97 7.69 -11.53
N ALA A 206 -1.76 8.23 -11.51
CA ALA A 206 -1.54 9.67 -11.35
C ALA A 206 -2.19 10.50 -12.48
N LEU A 207 -2.27 9.93 -13.69
CA LEU A 207 -2.98 10.55 -14.83
C LEU A 207 -4.50 10.43 -14.71
N GLU A 208 -5.04 9.36 -14.13
CA GLU A 208 -6.48 9.26 -13.82
C GLU A 208 -6.92 10.31 -12.82
N ASP A 209 -6.11 10.58 -11.79
CA ASP A 209 -6.38 11.62 -10.79
C ASP A 209 -6.36 13.04 -11.41
N GLN A 210 -5.68 13.21 -12.54
CA GLN A 210 -5.68 14.43 -13.34
C GLN A 210 -6.78 14.46 -14.43
N HIS A 211 -7.65 13.44 -14.50
CA HIS A 211 -8.65 13.30 -15.56
C HIS A 211 -8.05 13.27 -16.98
N ARG A 212 -6.89 12.62 -17.14
CA ARG A 212 -6.20 12.43 -18.43
C ARG A 212 -6.36 10.99 -18.92
N GLU A 213 -7.62 10.58 -19.14
CA GLU A 213 -8.00 9.16 -19.31
C GLU A 213 -7.29 8.48 -20.49
N ARG A 214 -7.07 9.20 -21.60
CA ARG A 214 -6.41 8.62 -22.78
C ARG A 214 -4.94 8.30 -22.51
N GLU A 215 -4.25 9.17 -21.79
CA GLU A 215 -2.82 8.98 -21.45
C GLU A 215 -2.65 7.93 -20.35
N ALA A 216 -3.58 7.88 -19.40
CA ALA A 216 -3.66 6.82 -18.41
C ALA A 216 -3.86 5.45 -19.10
N LEU A 217 -4.79 5.36 -20.07
CA LEU A 217 -5.02 4.13 -20.82
C LEU A 217 -3.75 3.67 -21.56
N THR A 218 -3.05 4.55 -22.26
CA THR A 218 -1.76 4.22 -22.90
C THR A 218 -0.73 3.71 -21.88
N SER A 219 -0.71 4.27 -20.68
CA SER A 219 0.21 3.84 -19.61
C SER A 219 -0.17 2.46 -19.05
N TYR A 220 -1.46 2.15 -18.90
CA TYR A 220 -1.91 0.79 -18.56
C TYR A 220 -1.64 -0.22 -19.67
N GLU A 221 -1.81 0.16 -20.93
CA GLU A 221 -1.46 -0.71 -22.06
C GLU A 221 0.02 -1.05 -22.03
N ARG A 222 0.89 -0.07 -21.79
CA ARG A 222 2.33 -0.30 -21.63
C ARG A 222 2.66 -1.18 -20.42
N THR A 223 1.94 -1.01 -19.31
CA THR A 223 2.04 -1.89 -18.14
C THR A 223 1.74 -3.34 -18.53
N LEU A 224 0.67 -3.57 -19.29
CA LEU A 224 0.21 -4.89 -19.70
C LEU A 224 1.07 -5.52 -20.82
N GLU A 225 1.79 -4.73 -21.59
CA GLU A 225 2.84 -5.22 -22.49
C GLU A 225 4.01 -5.84 -21.71
N LEU A 226 4.38 -5.24 -20.58
CA LEU A 226 5.49 -5.68 -19.72
C LEU A 226 5.07 -6.76 -18.71
N ALA A 227 3.87 -6.65 -18.14
CA ALA A 227 3.29 -7.53 -17.13
C ALA A 227 1.85 -7.92 -17.50
N PRO A 228 1.65 -8.87 -18.43
CA PRO A 228 0.34 -9.23 -18.98
C PRO A 228 -0.58 -9.94 -17.98
N ASP A 229 -0.05 -10.38 -16.85
CA ASP A 229 -0.78 -11.05 -15.75
C ASP A 229 -1.16 -10.09 -14.61
N LEU A 230 -0.81 -8.80 -14.71
CA LEU A 230 -1.20 -7.80 -13.73
C LEU A 230 -2.69 -7.50 -13.84
N ALA A 231 -3.48 -8.23 -13.04
CA ALA A 231 -4.94 -8.16 -13.07
C ALA A 231 -5.47 -6.73 -12.86
N ASP A 232 -4.91 -5.97 -11.93
CA ASP A 232 -5.40 -4.62 -11.63
C ASP A 232 -5.24 -3.66 -12.83
N ALA A 233 -4.18 -3.80 -13.61
CA ALA A 233 -4.00 -3.03 -14.85
C ALA A 233 -5.06 -3.38 -15.90
N HIS A 234 -5.46 -4.66 -16.01
CA HIS A 234 -6.60 -5.05 -16.84
C HIS A 234 -7.90 -4.44 -16.34
N TYR A 235 -8.15 -4.43 -15.03
CA TYR A 235 -9.37 -3.84 -14.48
C TYR A 235 -9.45 -2.33 -14.77
N ASN A 236 -8.36 -1.59 -14.52
CA ASN A 236 -8.33 -0.15 -14.72
C ASN A 236 -8.42 0.22 -16.21
N ALA A 237 -7.68 -0.47 -17.09
CA ALA A 237 -7.81 -0.29 -18.54
C ALA A 237 -9.23 -0.57 -19.04
N ALA A 238 -9.90 -1.61 -18.52
CA ALA A 238 -11.28 -1.91 -18.89
C ALA A 238 -12.25 -0.78 -18.50
N ARG A 239 -12.08 -0.21 -17.30
CA ARG A 239 -12.87 0.91 -16.79
C ARG A 239 -12.67 2.17 -17.63
N LEU A 240 -11.43 2.48 -18.01
CA LEU A 240 -11.14 3.60 -18.91
C LEU A 240 -11.71 3.41 -20.31
N HIS A 241 -11.62 2.20 -20.87
CA HIS A 241 -12.30 1.90 -22.13
C HIS A 241 -13.81 2.09 -22.04
N GLU A 242 -14.45 1.70 -20.93
CA GLU A 242 -15.88 1.93 -20.70
C GLU A 242 -16.22 3.43 -20.66
N MET A 243 -15.44 4.22 -19.91
CA MET A 243 -15.59 5.70 -19.86
C MET A 243 -15.44 6.34 -21.25
N LEU A 244 -14.53 5.83 -22.08
CA LEU A 244 -14.29 6.31 -23.44
C LEU A 244 -15.27 5.74 -24.48
N GLY A 245 -16.24 4.90 -24.08
CA GLY A 245 -17.21 4.27 -24.97
C GLY A 245 -16.64 3.14 -25.85
N GLN A 246 -15.44 2.65 -25.54
CA GLN A 246 -14.71 1.63 -26.29
C GLN A 246 -15.06 0.21 -25.81
N VAL A 247 -16.29 -0.22 -26.12
CA VAL A 247 -16.90 -1.47 -25.61
C VAL A 247 -16.02 -2.71 -25.84
N GLN A 248 -15.40 -2.84 -27.01
CA GLN A 248 -14.56 -4.00 -27.33
C GLN A 248 -13.31 -4.08 -26.43
N GLY A 249 -12.66 -2.95 -26.18
CA GLY A 249 -11.52 -2.85 -25.26
C GLY A 249 -11.92 -3.23 -23.85
N ALA A 250 -13.03 -2.67 -23.35
CA ALA A 250 -13.55 -2.97 -22.02
C ALA A 250 -13.82 -4.47 -21.83
N LEU A 251 -14.51 -5.12 -22.78
CA LEU A 251 -14.81 -6.55 -22.72
C LEU A 251 -13.54 -7.42 -22.75
N ARG A 252 -12.55 -7.05 -23.58
CA ARG A 252 -11.25 -7.76 -23.65
C ARG A 252 -10.55 -7.75 -22.30
N HIS A 253 -10.40 -6.57 -21.70
CA HIS A 253 -9.67 -6.41 -20.44
C HIS A 253 -10.46 -6.97 -19.24
N PHE A 254 -11.77 -6.79 -19.14
CA PHE A 254 -12.58 -7.44 -18.09
C PHE A 254 -12.54 -8.97 -18.18
N SER A 255 -12.52 -9.53 -19.39
CA SER A 255 -12.39 -10.97 -19.58
C SER A 255 -11.02 -11.48 -19.13
N ALA A 256 -9.96 -10.74 -19.42
CA ALA A 256 -8.61 -11.05 -18.94
C ALA A 256 -8.52 -10.96 -17.41
N TYR A 257 -9.01 -9.86 -16.80
CA TYR A 257 -9.09 -9.69 -15.35
C TYR A 257 -9.78 -10.88 -14.66
N ARG A 258 -10.95 -11.29 -15.17
CA ARG A 258 -11.71 -12.43 -14.61
C ARG A 258 -10.96 -13.76 -14.73
N ARG A 259 -10.15 -13.97 -15.77
CA ARG A 259 -9.34 -15.20 -15.89
C ARG A 259 -8.19 -15.23 -14.89
N LEU A 260 -7.59 -14.07 -14.62
CA LEU A 260 -6.48 -13.92 -13.67
C LEU A 260 -6.97 -13.94 -12.20
N GLN A 261 -8.26 -13.68 -11.97
CA GLN A 261 -8.92 -13.66 -10.66
C GLN A 261 -10.14 -14.61 -10.63
N PRO A 262 -9.92 -15.95 -10.73
CA PRO A 262 -11.00 -16.94 -10.84
C PRO A 262 -11.86 -17.11 -9.58
#